data_AF-A0A971WTH2-F1
#
_entry.id   AF-A0A971WTH2-F1
#
_cell.length_a   1.000
_cell.length_b   1.000
_cell.length_c   1.000
_cell.angle_alpha   90.00
_cell.angle_beta   90.00
_cell.angle_gamma   90.00
#
_symmetry.space_group_name_H-M   'P 1'
#
loop_
_entity.id
_entity.type
_entity.pdbx_description
1 polymer ?
#
loop_
_entity_poly.entity_id
_entity_poly.type
_entity_poly.pdbx_seq_one_letter_code
_entity_poly.pdbx_strand_id
1 'polypeptide(L)'
;MLRPIDIHNAEFKRSFKGYNEQEVDAFLEKVVKAYEELFKENQMLREENEKLKESLTNSQSWQGDIQELVKITKETLTETKSIANKQATEIIENARLSAKRMLSEAEEEVQKVKDEIAVLRLKKQEMRERIRRTLETVWAMVEDNGEPDVNEVGNHEQTRVFKDFDTDEY
;
A
#
# COMPACT_ATOMS: atom_id res chain seq x y z
N MET A 1 64.47 -16.98 19.94
CA MET A 1 65.24 -17.06 18.67
C MET A 1 66.51 -16.28 18.88
N LEU A 2 67.67 -16.80 18.50
CA LEU A 2 68.93 -16.07 18.58
C LEU A 2 68.86 -14.88 17.62
N ARG A 3 69.31 -13.71 18.07
CA ARG A 3 69.49 -12.53 17.22
C ARG A 3 70.91 -12.57 16.63
N PRO A 4 71.16 -11.91 15.50
CA PRO A 4 72.50 -11.83 14.93
C PRO A 4 73.57 -11.38 15.93
N ILE A 5 73.23 -10.44 16.82
CA ILE A 5 74.09 -9.96 17.91
C ILE A 5 74.46 -11.06 18.92
N ASP A 6 73.59 -12.04 19.11
CA ASP A 6 73.80 -13.14 20.05
C ASP A 6 74.78 -14.18 19.46
N ILE A 7 74.92 -14.24 18.12
CA ILE A 7 75.93 -15.05 17.42
C ILE A 7 77.28 -14.35 17.43
N HIS A 8 77.30 -13.01 17.27
CA HIS A 8 78.52 -12.21 17.30
C HIS A 8 79.19 -12.21 18.69
N ASN A 9 78.41 -12.21 19.77
CA ASN A 9 78.90 -12.20 21.15
C ASN A 9 79.10 -13.61 21.74
N ALA A 10 79.08 -14.66 20.92
CA ALA A 10 79.19 -16.02 21.41
C ALA A 10 80.63 -16.35 21.83
N GLU A 11 80.85 -16.61 23.12
CA GLU A 11 82.15 -17.04 23.65
C GLU A 11 82.26 -18.57 23.73
N PHE A 12 83.36 -19.12 23.21
CA PHE A 12 83.65 -20.56 23.23
C PHE A 12 84.81 -20.90 24.17
N LYS A 13 84.68 -21.98 24.94
CA LYS A 13 85.76 -22.45 25.84
C LYS A 13 86.88 -23.13 25.05
N ARG A 14 88.13 -22.85 25.41
CA ARG A 14 89.32 -23.47 24.79
C ARG A 14 89.53 -24.92 25.28
N SER A 15 89.94 -25.80 24.37
CA SER A 15 90.19 -27.23 24.60
C SER A 15 91.54 -27.63 23.99
N PHE A 16 92.23 -28.61 24.59
CA PHE A 16 93.55 -29.10 24.16
C PHE A 16 93.57 -29.70 22.73
N LYS A 17 92.40 -29.98 22.16
CA LYS A 17 92.18 -30.33 20.74
C LYS A 17 90.95 -29.57 20.18
N GLY A 18 91.01 -28.24 20.18
CA GLY A 18 89.95 -27.36 19.66
C GLY A 18 90.14 -26.99 18.19
N TYR A 19 89.11 -26.37 17.61
CA TYR A 19 89.19 -25.72 16.30
C TYR A 19 90.08 -24.47 16.34
N ASN A 20 90.59 -24.05 15.19
CA ASN A 20 91.36 -22.81 15.07
C ASN A 20 90.44 -21.59 15.23
N GLU A 21 90.70 -20.80 16.26
CA GLU A 21 89.92 -19.60 16.63
C GLU A 21 89.79 -18.61 15.45
N GLN A 22 90.87 -18.38 14.69
CA GLN A 22 90.86 -17.43 13.56
C GLN A 22 89.98 -17.89 12.39
N GLU A 23 89.97 -19.20 12.09
CA GLU A 23 89.11 -19.76 11.05
C GLU A 23 87.64 -19.78 11.49
N VAL A 24 87.39 -20.07 12.78
CA VAL A 24 86.05 -20.05 13.37
C VAL A 24 85.48 -18.64 13.37
N ASP A 25 86.26 -17.62 13.76
CA ASP A 25 85.84 -16.22 13.76
C ASP A 25 85.50 -15.72 12.35
N ALA A 26 86.36 -16.03 11.36
CA ALA A 26 86.11 -15.68 9.96
C ALA A 26 84.87 -16.38 9.37
N PHE A 27 84.56 -17.60 9.84
CA PHE A 27 83.33 -18.30 9.47
C PHE A 27 82.10 -17.69 10.18
N LEU A 28 82.21 -17.36 11.47
CA LEU A 28 81.15 -16.73 12.25
C LEU A 28 80.76 -15.37 11.66
N GLU A 29 81.69 -14.54 11.19
CA GLU A 29 81.36 -13.29 10.49
C GLU A 29 80.48 -13.51 9.25
N LYS A 30 80.77 -14.56 8.45
CA LYS A 30 79.96 -14.91 7.28
C LYS A 30 78.57 -15.40 7.69
N VAL A 31 78.50 -16.20 8.75
CA VAL A 31 77.24 -16.70 9.31
C VAL A 31 76.40 -15.54 9.85
N VAL A 32 77.00 -14.61 10.59
CA VAL A 32 76.31 -13.42 11.13
C VAL A 32 75.72 -12.60 10.00
N LYS A 33 76.48 -12.28 8.94
CA LYS A 33 75.96 -11.52 7.79
C LYS A 33 74.79 -12.22 7.09
N ALA A 34 74.94 -13.50 6.77
CA ALA A 34 73.87 -14.26 6.12
C ALA A 34 72.63 -14.38 7.02
N TYR A 35 72.82 -14.49 8.34
CA TYR A 35 71.74 -14.55 9.31
C TYR A 35 71.05 -13.19 9.48
N GLU A 36 71.78 -12.07 9.44
CA GLU A 36 71.20 -10.72 9.43
C GLU A 36 70.31 -10.48 8.21
N GLU A 37 70.79 -10.85 7.03
CA GLU A 37 70.03 -10.74 5.78
C GLU A 37 68.74 -11.57 5.86
N LEU A 38 68.85 -12.85 6.27
CA LEU A 38 67.71 -13.73 6.44
C LEU A 38 66.73 -13.22 7.50
N PHE A 39 67.23 -12.68 8.61
CA PHE A 39 66.40 -12.14 9.68
C PHE A 39 65.61 -10.91 9.22
N LYS A 40 66.26 -9.99 8.50
CA LYS A 40 65.59 -8.81 7.91
C LYS A 40 64.56 -9.21 6.88
N GLU A 41 64.88 -10.15 5.99
CA GLU A 41 63.94 -10.66 4.99
C GLU A 41 62.73 -11.32 5.67
N ASN A 42 62.95 -12.14 6.71
CA ASN A 42 61.87 -12.76 7.44
C ASN A 42 60.97 -11.73 8.12
N GLN A 43 61.56 -10.67 8.68
CA GLN A 43 60.79 -9.58 9.30
C GLN A 43 59.93 -8.85 8.25
N MET A 44 60.52 -8.47 7.11
CA MET A 44 59.78 -7.82 6.02
C MET A 44 58.64 -8.70 5.50
N LEU A 45 58.89 -9.99 5.27
CA LEU A 45 57.88 -10.93 4.81
C LEU A 45 56.76 -11.12 5.84
N ARG A 46 57.08 -11.11 7.14
CA ARG A 46 56.06 -11.18 8.20
C ARG A 46 55.17 -9.94 8.21
N GLU A 47 55.77 -8.75 8.11
CA GLU A 47 55.03 -7.48 8.05
C GLU A 47 54.13 -7.41 6.80
N GLU A 48 54.63 -7.86 5.64
CA GLU A 48 53.83 -7.94 4.42
C GLU A 48 52.69 -8.95 4.56
N ASN A 49 52.96 -10.12 5.14
CA ASN A 49 51.94 -11.14 5.37
C ASN A 49 50.82 -10.63 6.30
N GLU A 50 51.18 -9.88 7.32
CA GLU A 50 50.22 -9.28 8.27
C GLU A 50 49.35 -8.22 7.58
N LYS A 51 49.95 -7.33 6.77
CA LYS A 51 49.19 -6.36 5.94
C LYS A 51 48.25 -7.04 4.95
N LEU A 52 48.72 -8.08 4.28
CA LEU A 52 47.90 -8.84 3.32
C LEU A 52 46.73 -9.54 4.02
N LYS A 53 46.97 -10.10 5.21
CA LYS A 53 45.90 -10.71 6.02
C LYS A 53 44.86 -9.69 6.44
N GLU A 54 45.27 -8.51 6.89
CA GLU A 54 44.35 -7.43 7.27
C GLU A 54 43.50 -6.96 6.08
N SER A 55 44.13 -6.77 4.91
CA SER A 55 43.41 -6.41 3.69
C SER A 55 42.42 -7.50 3.28
N LEU A 56 42.77 -8.78 3.45
CA LEU A 56 41.89 -9.90 3.14
C LEU A 56 40.69 -9.94 4.09
N THR A 57 40.91 -9.78 5.40
CA THR A 57 39.82 -9.76 6.39
C THR A 57 38.87 -8.60 6.15
N ASN A 58 39.40 -7.42 5.80
CA ASN A 58 38.58 -6.25 5.46
C ASN A 58 37.74 -6.51 4.20
N SER A 59 38.35 -7.13 3.18
CA SER A 59 37.65 -7.49 1.95
C SER A 59 36.55 -8.52 2.19
N GLN A 60 36.80 -9.51 3.04
CA GLN A 60 35.82 -10.54 3.41
C GLN A 60 34.66 -9.95 4.22
N SER A 61 34.93 -9.05 5.16
CA SER A 61 33.90 -8.33 5.91
C SER A 61 33.01 -7.52 4.96
N TRP A 62 33.63 -6.73 4.07
CA TRP A 62 32.91 -5.93 3.09
C TRP A 62 32.06 -6.80 2.14
N GLN A 63 32.58 -7.94 1.70
CA GLN A 63 31.80 -8.90 0.90
C GLN A 63 30.59 -9.43 1.68
N GLY A 64 30.73 -9.69 2.99
CA GLY A 64 29.63 -10.07 3.87
C GLY A 64 28.54 -8.99 3.93
N ASP A 65 28.94 -7.76 4.19
CA ASP A 65 28.02 -6.61 4.27
C ASP A 65 27.25 -6.39 2.95
N ILE A 66 27.93 -6.54 1.80
CA ILE A 66 27.30 -6.45 0.48
C ILE A 66 26.28 -7.57 0.28
N GLN A 67 26.60 -8.79 0.68
CA GLN A 67 25.68 -9.92 0.54
C GLN A 67 24.44 -9.73 1.41
N GLU A 68 24.61 -9.22 2.64
CA GLU A 68 23.52 -8.87 3.53
C GLU A 68 22.65 -7.76 2.94
N LEU A 69 23.27 -6.67 2.45
CA LEU A 69 22.56 -5.57 1.81
C LEU A 69 21.75 -6.04 0.59
N VAL A 70 22.33 -6.91 -0.26
CA VAL A 70 21.63 -7.49 -1.41
C VAL A 70 20.46 -8.35 -0.97
N LYS A 71 20.61 -9.13 0.11
CA LYS A 71 19.53 -9.94 0.66
C LYS A 71 18.38 -9.06 1.16
N ILE A 72 18.67 -8.07 1.99
CA ILE A 72 17.68 -7.10 2.50
C ILE A 72 16.99 -6.42 1.33
N THR A 73 17.75 -5.93 0.34
CA THR A 73 17.18 -5.27 -0.85
C THR A 73 16.22 -6.18 -1.61
N LYS A 74 16.57 -7.47 -1.79
CA LYS A 74 15.68 -8.44 -2.43
C LYS A 74 14.41 -8.66 -1.61
N GLU A 75 14.54 -8.85 -0.31
CA GLU A 75 13.40 -9.03 0.60
C GLU A 75 12.46 -7.81 0.55
N THR A 76 13.01 -6.59 0.72
CA THR A 76 12.24 -5.34 0.62
C THR A 76 11.58 -5.16 -0.75
N LEU A 77 12.26 -5.51 -1.85
CA LEU A 77 11.66 -5.45 -3.19
C LEU A 77 10.48 -6.42 -3.32
N THR A 78 10.61 -7.64 -2.81
CA THR A 78 9.53 -8.64 -2.86
C THR A 78 8.35 -8.22 -1.99
N GLU A 79 8.60 -7.68 -0.81
CA GLU A 79 7.58 -7.18 0.10
C GLU A 79 6.86 -5.95 -0.49
N THR A 80 7.62 -4.98 -0.98
CA THR A 80 7.07 -3.78 -1.62
C THR A 80 6.20 -4.15 -2.83
N LYS A 81 6.66 -5.10 -3.66
CA LYS A 81 5.88 -5.60 -4.80
C LYS A 81 4.59 -6.30 -4.34
N SER A 82 4.66 -7.09 -3.28
CA SER A 82 3.48 -7.75 -2.70
C SER A 82 2.46 -6.74 -2.19
N ILE A 83 2.91 -5.72 -1.44
CA ILE A 83 2.06 -4.64 -0.92
C ILE A 83 1.43 -3.85 -2.08
N ALA A 84 2.22 -3.43 -3.07
CA ALA A 84 1.72 -2.70 -4.23
C ALA A 84 0.66 -3.50 -5.00
N ASN A 85 0.86 -4.81 -5.18
CA ASN A 85 -0.13 -5.68 -5.81
C ASN A 85 -1.42 -5.78 -4.99
N LYS A 86 -1.32 -5.97 -3.66
CA LYS A 86 -2.50 -6.00 -2.77
C LYS A 86 -3.27 -4.67 -2.82
N GLN A 87 -2.57 -3.55 -2.72
CA GLN A 87 -3.19 -2.22 -2.82
C GLN A 87 -3.85 -2.01 -4.18
N ALA A 88 -3.21 -2.43 -5.28
CA ALA A 88 -3.83 -2.35 -6.60
C ALA A 88 -5.11 -3.20 -6.69
N THR A 89 -5.10 -4.41 -6.13
CA THR A 89 -6.31 -5.25 -6.10
C THR A 89 -7.42 -4.64 -5.25
N GLU A 90 -7.10 -4.07 -4.09
CA GLU A 90 -8.07 -3.39 -3.22
C GLU A 90 -8.67 -2.15 -3.88
N ILE A 91 -7.85 -1.34 -4.58
CA ILE A 91 -8.35 -0.18 -5.34
C ILE A 91 -9.34 -0.63 -6.41
N ILE A 92 -9.02 -1.69 -7.16
CA ILE A 92 -9.90 -2.22 -8.21
C ILE A 92 -11.21 -2.77 -7.61
N GLU A 93 -11.12 -3.54 -6.52
CA GLU A 93 -12.28 -4.06 -5.78
C GLU A 93 -13.18 -2.92 -5.28
N ASN A 94 -12.61 -1.91 -4.61
CA ASN A 94 -13.34 -0.77 -4.10
C ASN A 94 -13.98 0.06 -5.22
N ALA A 95 -13.28 0.27 -6.34
CA ALA A 95 -13.83 0.95 -7.50
C ALA A 95 -15.01 0.18 -8.10
N ARG A 96 -14.91 -1.16 -8.19
CA ARG A 96 -16.01 -2.02 -8.66
C ARG A 96 -17.21 -1.99 -7.72
N LEU A 97 -16.99 -2.05 -6.41
CA LEU A 97 -18.06 -1.96 -5.41
C LEU A 97 -18.77 -0.61 -5.48
N SER A 98 -18.02 0.49 -5.55
CA SER A 98 -18.57 1.83 -5.70
C SER A 98 -19.37 1.98 -7.00
N ALA A 99 -18.84 1.49 -8.13
CA ALA A 99 -19.54 1.49 -9.40
C ALA A 99 -20.85 0.68 -9.34
N LYS A 100 -20.84 -0.51 -8.72
CA LYS A 100 -22.02 -1.33 -8.54
C LYS A 100 -23.07 -0.64 -7.67
N ARG A 101 -22.64 0.03 -6.60
CA ARG A 101 -23.53 0.82 -5.74
C ARG A 101 -24.18 1.97 -6.51
N MET A 102 -23.40 2.74 -7.25
CA MET A 102 -23.93 3.83 -8.08
C MET A 102 -24.91 3.33 -9.13
N LEU A 103 -24.65 2.19 -9.76
CA LEU A 103 -25.57 1.58 -10.72
C LEU A 103 -26.90 1.18 -10.04
N SER A 104 -26.82 0.53 -8.88
CA SER A 104 -28.00 0.11 -8.11
C SER A 104 -28.84 1.32 -7.68
N GLU A 105 -28.20 2.39 -7.21
CA GLU A 105 -28.88 3.63 -6.83
C GLU A 105 -29.57 4.27 -8.05
N ALA A 106 -28.88 4.33 -9.20
CA ALA A 106 -29.47 4.85 -10.43
C ALA A 106 -30.65 4.00 -10.94
N GLU A 107 -30.55 2.67 -10.84
CA GLU A 107 -31.63 1.75 -11.20
C GLU A 107 -32.86 1.94 -10.30
N GLU A 108 -32.66 2.12 -9.00
CA GLU A 108 -33.74 2.39 -8.04
C GLU A 108 -34.44 3.71 -8.35
N GLU A 109 -33.69 4.78 -8.61
CA GLU A 109 -34.26 6.09 -8.98
C GLU A 109 -35.03 6.03 -10.31
N VAL A 110 -34.50 5.32 -11.30
CA VAL A 110 -35.21 5.08 -12.57
C VAL A 110 -36.52 4.33 -12.32
N GLN A 111 -36.53 3.37 -11.40
CA GLN A 111 -37.73 2.62 -11.06
C GLN A 111 -38.77 3.51 -10.36
N LYS A 112 -38.36 4.33 -9.39
CA LYS A 112 -39.25 5.31 -8.72
C LYS A 112 -39.91 6.25 -9.74
N VAL A 113 -39.13 6.81 -10.65
CA VAL A 113 -39.65 7.70 -11.70
C VAL A 113 -40.63 6.96 -12.62
N LYS A 114 -40.38 5.71 -12.97
CA LYS A 114 -41.32 4.90 -13.76
C LYS A 114 -42.64 4.67 -13.02
N ASP A 115 -42.57 4.37 -11.73
CA ASP A 115 -43.75 4.15 -10.90
C ASP A 115 -44.57 5.45 -10.74
N GLU A 116 -43.90 6.59 -10.53
CA GLU A 116 -44.53 7.91 -10.53
C GLU A 116 -45.22 8.23 -11.85
N ILE A 117 -44.57 7.94 -12.99
CA ILE A 117 -45.17 8.11 -14.32
C ILE A 117 -46.42 7.24 -14.47
N ALA A 118 -46.40 6.00 -13.97
CA ALA A 118 -47.55 5.11 -14.02
C ALA A 118 -48.73 5.68 -13.20
N VAL A 119 -48.46 6.16 -11.99
CA VAL A 119 -49.47 6.80 -11.13
C VAL A 119 -50.04 8.06 -11.78
N LEU A 120 -49.20 8.93 -12.36
CA LEU A 120 -49.64 10.13 -13.05
C LEU A 120 -50.49 9.81 -14.28
N ARG A 121 -50.17 8.75 -15.02
CA ARG A 121 -50.99 8.28 -16.16
C ARG A 121 -52.38 7.83 -15.70
N LEU A 122 -52.47 7.08 -14.60
CA LEU A 122 -53.74 6.67 -14.01
C LEU A 122 -54.57 7.87 -13.55
N LYS A 123 -53.97 8.81 -12.80
CA LYS A 123 -54.63 10.05 -12.37
C LYS A 123 -55.14 10.87 -13.55
N LYS A 124 -54.36 10.96 -14.64
CA LYS A 124 -54.78 11.64 -15.88
C LYS A 124 -56.00 10.96 -16.51
N GLN A 125 -56.04 9.64 -16.54
CA GLN A 125 -57.17 8.88 -17.08
C GLN A 125 -58.41 9.06 -16.20
N GLU A 126 -58.27 8.95 -14.88
CA GLU A 126 -59.35 9.17 -13.92
C GLU A 126 -59.95 10.58 -14.05
N MET A 127 -59.10 11.61 -14.11
CA MET A 127 -59.54 12.99 -14.31
C MET A 127 -60.30 13.15 -15.63
N ARG A 128 -59.84 12.51 -16.71
CA ARG A 128 -60.54 12.53 -18.00
C ARG A 128 -61.92 11.88 -17.91
N GLU A 129 -62.04 10.73 -17.26
CA GLU A 129 -63.33 10.06 -17.05
C GLU A 129 -64.26 10.88 -16.16
N ARG A 130 -63.71 11.51 -15.11
CA ARG A 130 -64.48 12.41 -14.24
C ARG A 130 -65.03 13.60 -15.03
N ILE A 131 -64.20 14.26 -15.85
CA ILE A 131 -64.64 15.37 -16.71
C ILE A 131 -65.73 14.88 -17.68
N ARG A 132 -65.55 13.71 -18.31
CA ARG A 132 -66.56 13.15 -19.22
C ARG A 132 -67.89 12.93 -18.50
N ARG A 133 -67.89 12.24 -17.36
CA ARG A 133 -69.12 12.01 -16.57
C ARG A 133 -69.79 13.32 -16.15
N THR A 134 -69.01 14.33 -15.73
CA THR A 134 -69.59 15.63 -15.37
C THR A 134 -70.24 16.32 -16.56
N LEU A 135 -69.64 16.23 -17.75
CA LEU A 135 -70.22 16.78 -18.97
C LEU A 135 -71.47 16.02 -19.40
N GLU A 136 -71.47 14.68 -19.34
CA GLU A 136 -72.65 13.84 -19.59
C GLU A 136 -73.78 14.17 -18.61
N THR A 137 -73.47 14.37 -17.33
CA THR A 137 -74.46 14.75 -16.31
C THR A 137 -75.05 16.13 -16.60
N VAL A 138 -74.21 17.13 -16.90
CA VAL A 138 -74.67 18.48 -17.27
C VAL A 138 -75.49 18.44 -18.55
N TRP A 139 -75.11 17.64 -19.54
CA TRP A 139 -75.85 17.47 -20.77
C TRP A 139 -77.23 16.83 -20.53
N ALA A 140 -77.29 15.77 -19.72
CA ALA A 140 -78.54 15.14 -19.33
C ALA A 140 -79.48 16.10 -18.59
N MET A 141 -78.96 16.95 -17.69
CA MET A 141 -79.75 18.00 -17.04
C MET A 141 -80.30 19.03 -18.03
N VAL A 142 -79.57 19.32 -19.11
CA VAL A 142 -80.03 20.26 -20.16
C VAL A 142 -81.12 19.61 -21.02
N GLU A 143 -80.99 18.32 -21.34
CA GLU A 143 -82.01 17.55 -22.07
C GLU A 143 -83.27 17.26 -21.24
N ASP A 144 -83.15 17.13 -19.91
CA ASP A 144 -84.25 16.95 -18.96
C ASP A 144 -85.04 18.26 -18.68
N ASN A 145 -84.75 19.35 -19.39
CA ASN A 145 -85.65 20.51 -19.47
C ASN A 145 -86.88 20.19 -20.36
N GLY A 146 -87.63 19.16 -19.98
CA GLY A 146 -89.08 19.22 -20.12
C GLY A 146 -89.56 20.41 -19.31
N GLU A 147 -90.33 21.29 -19.94
CA GLU A 147 -90.85 22.53 -19.37
C GLU A 147 -91.33 22.34 -17.92
N PRO A 148 -90.90 23.19 -16.95
CA PRO A 148 -91.44 23.13 -15.60
C PRO A 148 -92.93 23.51 -15.65
N ASP A 149 -93.81 22.60 -15.26
CA ASP A 149 -95.19 22.94 -14.92
C ASP A 149 -95.16 23.93 -13.75
N VAL A 150 -95.62 25.14 -14.00
CA VAL A 150 -95.49 26.31 -13.12
C VAL A 150 -96.46 26.27 -11.93
N ASN A 151 -97.01 25.11 -11.60
CA ASN A 151 -98.04 24.97 -10.58
C ASN A 151 -97.67 23.98 -9.48
N GLU A 152 -96.63 24.28 -8.70
CA GLU A 152 -96.58 23.88 -7.29
C GLU A 152 -95.59 24.75 -6.51
N VAL A 153 -95.91 26.05 -6.40
CA VAL A 153 -95.36 26.89 -5.33
C VAL A 153 -96.10 26.48 -4.06
N GLY A 154 -95.51 25.56 -3.31
CA GLY A 154 -96.18 24.89 -2.20
C GLY A 154 -95.24 24.35 -1.13
N ASN A 155 -94.54 25.26 -0.46
CA ASN A 155 -94.31 25.22 0.99
C ASN A 155 -93.10 24.42 1.54
N HIS A 156 -92.40 25.10 2.46
CA HIS A 156 -91.41 24.63 3.44
C HIS A 156 -90.03 24.23 2.90
N GLU A 157 -88.89 24.62 3.48
CA GLU A 157 -88.56 25.41 4.66
C GLU A 157 -87.08 25.80 4.53
N GLN A 158 -86.71 26.96 5.08
CA GLN A 158 -85.31 27.32 5.29
C GLN A 158 -84.61 26.25 6.14
N THR A 159 -83.42 25.79 5.76
CA THR A 159 -82.45 25.36 6.78
C THR A 159 -80.97 25.45 6.33
N ARG A 160 -80.35 26.53 6.82
CA ARG A 160 -78.98 26.65 7.35
C ARG A 160 -77.75 26.30 6.49
N VAL A 161 -77.27 27.35 5.82
CA VAL A 161 -75.92 27.97 5.96
C VAL A 161 -74.93 27.30 6.94
N PHE A 162 -73.77 26.91 6.38
CA PHE A 162 -72.37 26.94 6.87
C PHE A 162 -72.01 26.55 8.32
N LYS A 163 -71.15 25.53 8.42
CA LYS A 163 -69.82 25.45 9.12
C LYS A 163 -69.44 23.96 9.08
N ASP A 164 -68.33 23.55 8.47
CA ASP A 164 -67.01 23.60 9.12
C ASP A 164 -65.89 23.89 8.11
N PHE A 165 -65.35 25.11 8.20
CA PHE A 165 -63.94 25.38 7.90
C PHE A 165 -63.25 25.47 9.26
N ASP A 166 -62.75 24.35 9.76
CA ASP A 166 -61.64 24.37 10.72
C ASP A 166 -60.36 24.12 9.94
N THR A 167 -59.83 25.22 9.44
CA THR A 167 -58.39 25.49 9.42
C THR A 167 -57.93 25.74 10.85
N ASP A 168 -57.06 24.87 11.35
CA ASP A 168 -55.99 25.14 12.33
C ASP A 168 -54.85 24.21 11.86
N GLU A 169 -53.80 24.64 11.16
CA GLU A 169 -52.71 25.57 11.52
C GLU A 169 -51.83 25.09 12.69
N TYR A 170 -50.54 24.89 12.34
CA TYR A 170 -49.30 24.69 13.11
C TYR A 170 -48.82 23.26 13.42
#